data_AF-A0A3D5JRR0-F1
#
_entry.id   AF-A0A3D5JRR0-F1
#
_cell.length_a   1.000
_cell.length_b   1.000
_cell.length_c   1.000
_cell.angle_alpha   90.00
_cell.angle_beta   90.00
_cell.angle_gamma   90.00
#
_symmetry.space_group_name_H-M   'P 1'
#
loop_
_entity.id
_entity.type
_entity.pdbx_description
1 polymer ?
#
loop_
_entity_poly.entity_id
_entity_poly.type
_entity_poly.pdbx_seq_one_letter_code
_entity_poly.pdbx_strand_id
1 'polypeptide(L)' 'RQEIASETDRRSAAQAVAEEAGIPVVAVATLADLLDFASGNPELVGYRQPLEDYRSRYGSRPTR' A
#
# COMPACT_ATOMS: atom_id res chain seq x y z
N ARG A 1 5.87 2.90 0.89
CA ARG A 1 4.50 3.43 1.20
C ARG A 1 3.59 3.14 0.04
N GLN A 2 2.36 2.71 0.31
CA GLN A 2 1.34 2.47 -0.71
C GLN A 2 0.09 3.35 -0.47
N GLU A 3 0.18 4.37 0.40
CA GLU A 3 -0.81 5.44 0.47
C GLU A 3 -0.59 6.54 -0.58
N ILE A 4 -1.67 7.24 -0.96
CA ILE A 4 -1.67 8.44 -1.81
C ILE A 4 -0.92 9.59 -1.14
N ALA A 5 -0.26 10.42 -1.93
CA ALA A 5 0.41 11.62 -1.43
C ALA A 5 -0.62 12.69 -0.98
N SER A 6 -1.70 12.86 -1.74
CA SER A 6 -2.83 13.74 -1.40
C SER A 6 -4.09 13.35 -2.19
N GLU A 7 -5.22 14.01 -1.95
CA GLU A 7 -6.43 13.84 -2.77
C GLU A 7 -6.24 14.32 -4.22
N THR A 8 -5.33 15.27 -4.44
CA THR A 8 -5.01 15.80 -5.77
C THR A 8 -3.89 15.03 -6.47
N ASP A 9 -3.09 14.27 -5.74
CA ASP A 9 -2.06 13.37 -6.26
C ASP A 9 -2.22 11.96 -5.67
N ARG A 10 -2.92 11.11 -6.43
CA ARG A 10 -3.21 9.72 -6.03
C ARG A 10 -2.04 8.76 -6.26
N ARG A 11 -0.85 9.26 -6.61
CA ARG A 11 0.37 8.45 -6.62
C ARG A 11 0.89 8.27 -5.21
N SER A 12 1.51 7.13 -4.95
CA SER A 12 2.32 6.92 -3.76
C SER A 12 3.69 7.56 -3.90
N ALA A 13 4.36 7.78 -2.77
CA ALA A 13 5.76 8.19 -2.77
C ALA A 13 6.68 7.23 -3.56
N ALA A 14 6.40 5.92 -3.53
CA ALA A 14 7.17 4.94 -4.30
C ALA A 14 6.99 5.10 -5.82
N GLN A 15 5.77 5.44 -6.25
CA GLN A 15 5.47 5.73 -7.66
C GLN A 15 6.13 7.01 -8.12
N ALA A 16 6.04 8.08 -7.33
CA ALA A 16 6.69 9.35 -7.65
C ALA A 16 8.21 9.18 -7.81
N VAL A 17 8.86 8.45 -6.89
CA VAL A 17 10.31 8.15 -7.00
C VAL A 17 10.62 7.34 -8.27
N ALA A 18 9.81 6.33 -8.59
CA ALA A 18 10.04 5.51 -9.79
C ALA A 18 9.94 6.34 -11.08
N GLU A 19 8.94 7.22 -11.16
CA GLU A 19 8.72 8.11 -12.30
C GLU A 19 9.81 9.19 -12.41
N GLU A 20 10.18 9.83 -11.30
CA GLU A 20 11.16 10.93 -11.28
C GLU A 20 12.59 10.44 -11.52
N ALA A 21 12.96 9.29 -10.96
CA ALA A 21 14.29 8.71 -11.13
C ALA A 21 14.42 7.89 -12.43
N GLY A 22 13.31 7.49 -13.05
CA GLY A 22 13.30 6.55 -14.17
C GLY A 22 13.78 5.14 -13.80
N ILE A 23 13.69 4.76 -12.52
CA ILE A 23 14.18 3.50 -11.96
C ILE A 23 13.01 2.77 -11.27
N PRO A 24 12.77 1.48 -11.55
CA PRO A 24 11.68 0.75 -10.92
C PRO A 24 11.90 0.59 -9.41
N VAL A 25 10.84 0.80 -8.62
CA VAL A 25 10.81 0.48 -7.19
C VAL A 25 10.23 -0.92 -7.02
N VAL A 26 11.05 -1.86 -6.55
CA VAL A 26 10.65 -3.25 -6.29
C VAL A 26 10.43 -3.45 -4.80
N ALA A 27 9.21 -3.85 -4.41
CA ALA A 27 8.87 -4.13 -3.03
C ALA A 27 9.17 -5.59 -2.68
N VAL A 28 9.76 -5.83 -1.51
CA VAL A 28 9.92 -7.19 -0.95
C VAL A 28 8.57 -7.77 -0.52
N ALA A 29 7.70 -6.90 0.02
CA ALA A 29 6.32 -7.19 0.35
C ALA A 29 5.47 -5.91 0.20
N THR A 30 4.23 -6.09 -0.18
CA THR A 30 3.21 -5.05 -0.37
C THR A 30 2.24 -5.03 0.81
N LEU A 31 1.41 -4.00 0.90
CA LEU A 31 0.32 -3.94 1.87
C LEU A 31 -0.69 -5.08 1.66
N ALA A 32 -0.88 -5.55 0.42
CA ALA A 32 -1.72 -6.72 0.16
C ALA A 32 -1.10 -7.97 0.81
N ASP A 33 0.21 -8.18 0.66
CA ASP A 33 0.91 -9.31 1.28
C ASP A 33 0.82 -9.25 2.81
N LEU A 34 0.89 -8.05 3.41
CA LEU A 34 0.73 -7.88 4.86
C LEU A 34 -0.70 -8.17 5.34
N LEU A 35 -1.72 -7.79 4.57
CA LEU A 35 -3.12 -8.08 4.89
C LEU A 35 -3.42 -9.58 4.80
N ASP A 36 -2.86 -10.24 3.79
CA ASP A 36 -2.98 -11.70 3.63
C ASP A 36 -2.28 -12.42 4.78
N PHE A 37 -1.08 -11.97 5.16
CA PHE A 37 -0.36 -12.49 6.32
C PHE A 37 -1.15 -12.32 7.63
N ALA A 38 -1.72 -11.14 7.89
CA ALA A 38 -2.51 -10.88 9.09
C ALA A 38 -3.76 -11.75 9.19
N SER A 39 -4.33 -12.15 8.05
CA SER A 39 -5.53 -13.01 7.99
C SER A 39 -5.26 -14.42 8.52
N GLY A 40 -4.02 -14.90 8.44
CA GLY A 40 -3.59 -16.21 8.95
C GLY A 40 -3.10 -16.21 10.39
N ASN A 41 -3.02 -15.04 11.05
CA ASN A 41 -2.48 -14.91 12.39
C ASN A 41 -3.57 -14.50 13.39
N PRO A 42 -3.95 -15.35 14.37
CA PRO A 42 -5.00 -15.05 15.35
C PRO A 42 -4.76 -13.79 16.18
N GLU A 43 -3.50 -13.39 16.39
CA GLU A 43 -3.17 -12.17 17.13
C GLU A 43 -3.34 -10.91 16.26
N LEU A 44 -3.28 -11.06 14.93
CA LEU A 44 -3.32 -9.94 13.99
C LEU A 44 -4.65 -9.80 13.25
N VAL A 45 -5.48 -10.85 13.23
CA VAL A 45 -6.76 -10.87 12.49
C VAL A 45 -7.69 -9.73 12.88
N GLY A 46 -7.66 -9.29 14.15
CA GLY A 46 -8.44 -8.14 14.64
C GLY A 46 -8.06 -6.80 14.00
N TYR A 47 -6.84 -6.66 13.48
CA TYR A 47 -6.37 -5.45 12.80
C TYR A 47 -6.69 -5.42 11.30
N ARG A 48 -7.17 -6.54 10.74
CA ARG A 48 -7.45 -6.65 9.31
C ARG A 48 -8.47 -5.62 8.84
N GLN A 49 -9.65 -5.56 9.48
CA GLN A 49 -10.72 -4.65 9.07
C GLN A 49 -10.29 -3.17 9.16
N PRO A 50 -9.67 -2.68 10.26
CA PRO A 50 -9.13 -1.33 10.30
C PRO A 50 -8.12 -1.00 9.18
N LEU A 51 -7.26 -1.96 8.82
CA LEU A 51 -6.29 -1.77 7.74
C LEU A 51 -6.93 -1.77 6.35
N GLU A 52 -7.99 -2.56 6.15
CA GLU A 52 -8.79 -2.54 4.92
C GLU A 52 -9.52 -1.22 4.75
N ASP A 53 -10.11 -0.68 5.82
CA ASP A 53 -10.76 0.64 5.81
C ASP A 53 -9.75 1.75 5.51
N TYR A 54 -8.57 1.68 6.14
CA TYR A 54 -7.47 2.60 5.87
C TYR A 54 -7.03 2.54 4.40
N ARG A 55 -6.85 1.33 3.85
CA ARG A 55 -6.48 1.12 2.44
C ARG A 55 -7.55 1.63 1.49
N SER A 56 -8.83 1.41 1.79
CA SER A 56 -9.95 1.92 0.99
C SER A 56 -9.89 3.45 0.87
N ARG A 57 -9.57 4.13 1.98
CA ARG A 57 -9.50 5.59 2.03
C ARG A 57 -8.24 6.16 1.40
N TYR A 58 -7.08 5.58 1.71
CA TYR A 58 -5.78 6.19 1.40
C TYR A 58 -4.96 5.41 0.37
N GLY A 59 -5.42 4.26 -0.09
CA GLY A 59 -4.67 3.41 -1.02
C GLY A 59 -4.36 4.12 -2.34
N SER A 60 -3.09 4.07 -2.74
CA SER A 60 -2.65 4.47 -4.08
C SER A 60 -3.04 3.43 -5.12
N ARG A 61 -3.16 3.85 -6.38
CA ARG A 61 -3.45 2.94 -7.49
C ARG A 61 -2.30 1.92 -7.61
N PRO A 62 -2.55 0.64 -7.87
CA PRO A 62 -1.48 -0.32 -8.13
C PRO A 62 -0.61 0.14 -9.31
N THR A 63 0.70 0.03 -9.18
CA THR A 63 1.61 0.02 -10.33
C THR A 63 1.32 -1.25 -11.13
N ARG A 64 0.93 -1.11 -12.41
CA ARG A 64 0.85 -2.25 -13.33
C ARG A 64 2.23 -2.79 -13.65
#